data_AF-A0A1G1G4B6-F1
#
_entry.id   AF-A0A1G1G4B6-F1
#
_cell.length_a   1.000
_cell.length_b   1.000
_cell.length_c   1.000
_cell.angle_alpha   90.00
_cell.angle_beta   90.00
_cell.angle_gamma   90.00
#
_symmetry.space_group_name_H-M   'P 1'
#
loop_
_entity.id
_entity.type
_entity.pdbx_description
1 polymer ?
#
loop_
_entity_poly.entity_id
_entity_poly.type
_entity_poly.pdbx_seq_one_letter_code
_entity_poly.pdbx_strand_id
1 'polypeptide(L)' 'MIKVNVEELQEQIKKLKLAAAEKAKKAEGKKSEPEARQALKKVKRAQRKLRSTKSYKASEKKAAADKAAAGEKATATA' A
#
# COMPACT_ATOMS: atom_id res chain seq x y z
N MET A 1 -1.56 5.02 16.36
CA MET A 1 -1.30 4.25 15.11
C MET A 1 -2.66 3.92 14.50
N ILE A 2 -3.14 4.72 13.55
CA ILE A 2 -4.44 4.47 12.92
C ILE A 2 -4.33 3.12 12.22
N LYS A 3 -5.12 2.14 12.67
CA LYS A 3 -5.17 0.78 12.12
C LYS A 3 -5.73 0.89 10.71
N VAL A 4 -4.84 1.10 9.75
CA VAL A 4 -5.23 1.20 8.34
C VAL A 4 -5.74 -0.17 7.93
N ASN A 5 -7.05 -0.30 7.77
CA ASN A 5 -7.66 -1.54 7.34
C ASN A 5 -7.30 -1.78 5.87
N VAL A 6 -6.62 -2.89 5.60
CA VAL A 6 -6.05 -3.20 4.28
C VAL A 6 -7.17 -3.38 3.24
N GLU A 7 -8.32 -3.89 3.69
CA GLU A 7 -9.52 -4.12 2.91
C GLU A 7 -10.17 -2.80 2.47
N GLU A 8 -10.36 -1.86 3.39
CA GLU A 8 -10.86 -0.52 3.08
C GLU A 8 -9.96 0.22 2.08
N LEU A 9 -8.63 0.11 2.24
CA LEU A 9 -7.68 0.65 1.26
C LEU A 9 -7.82 0.00 -0.12
N GLN A 10 -8.06 -1.30 -0.19
CA GLN A 10 -8.27 -2.01 -1.46
C GLN A 10 -9.57 -1.56 -2.14
N GLU A 11 -10.65 -1.40 -1.38
CA GLU A 11 -11.92 -0.88 -1.91
C GLU A 11 -11.79 0.56 -2.40
N GLN A 12 -11.12 1.42 -1.64
CA GLN A 12 -10.82 2.79 -2.06
C GLN A 12 -9.99 2.81 -3.35
N ILE A 13 -8.99 1.93 -3.50
CA ILE A 13 -8.21 1.83 -4.73
C ILE A 13 -9.09 1.39 -5.92
N LYS A 14 -10.03 0.46 -5.73
CA LYS A 14 -10.98 0.05 -6.77
C LYS A 14 -11.83 1.23 -7.23
N LYS A 15 -12.44 1.97 -6.28
CA LYS A 15 -13.24 3.17 -6.58
C LYS A 15 -12.42 4.25 -7.30
N LEU A 16 -11.20 4.52 -6.84
CA LEU A 16 -10.31 5.50 -7.45
C LEU A 16 -9.86 5.10 -8.86
N LYS A 17 -9.66 3.80 -9.13
CA LYS A 17 -9.35 3.30 -10.48
C LYS A 17 -10.50 3.52 -11.45
N LEU A 18 -11.73 3.24 -11.03
CA LEU A 18 -12.92 3.48 -11.84
C LEU A 18 -13.06 4.96 -12.16
N ALA A 19 -12.98 5.84 -11.15
CA ALA A 19 -13.05 7.28 -11.34
C ALA A 19 -11.91 7.82 -12.25
N ALA A 20 -10.70 7.26 -12.12
CA ALA A 20 -9.58 7.63 -12.99
C ALA A 20 -9.79 7.14 -14.44
N ALA A 21 -10.39 5.96 -14.64
CA ALA A 21 -10.72 5.45 -15.96
C ALA A 21 -11.82 6.28 -16.64
N GLU A 22 -12.84 6.72 -15.90
CA GLU A 22 -13.88 7.62 -16.42
C GLU A 22 -13.31 8.99 -16.80
N LYS A 23 -12.47 9.58 -15.94
CA LYS A 23 -11.79 10.83 -16.27
C LYS A 23 -10.82 10.68 -17.42
N ALA A 24 -10.13 9.55 -17.52
CA ALA A 24 -9.28 9.25 -18.67
C ALA A 24 -10.12 9.11 -19.95
N LYS A 25 -11.29 8.47 -19.92
CA LYS A 25 -12.20 8.39 -21.07
C LYS A 25 -12.72 9.76 -21.50
N LYS A 26 -13.12 10.61 -20.54
CA LYS A 26 -13.52 12.00 -20.81
C LYS A 26 -12.39 12.85 -21.39
N ALA A 27 -11.15 12.52 -21.05
CA ALA A 27 -9.93 13.14 -21.58
C ALA A 27 -9.40 12.45 -22.86
N GLU A 28 -10.18 11.62 -23.56
CA GLU A 28 -9.75 10.84 -24.75
C GLU A 28 -8.48 9.98 -24.52
N GLY A 29 -8.25 9.52 -23.28
CA GLY A 29 -7.07 8.76 -22.92
C GLY A 29 -5.79 9.59 -22.77
N LYS A 30 -5.85 10.92 -22.93
CA LYS A 30 -4.71 11.83 -22.75
C LYS A 30 -4.34 11.91 -21.27
N LYS A 31 -3.32 11.14 -20.88
CA LYS A 31 -2.73 11.16 -19.54
C LYS A 31 -2.10 12.51 -19.15
N SER A 32 -1.88 13.38 -20.15
CA SER A 32 -1.39 14.75 -20.01
C SER A 32 -2.45 15.71 -19.49
N GLU A 33 -3.75 15.39 -19.67
CA GLU A 33 -4.84 16.22 -19.14
C GLU A 33 -4.72 16.33 -17.61
N PRO A 34 -4.75 17.55 -17.06
CA PRO A 34 -4.49 17.79 -15.64
C PRO A 34 -5.43 16.98 -14.73
N GLU A 35 -6.71 16.83 -15.11
CA GLU A 35 -7.67 16.04 -14.34
C GLU A 35 -7.37 14.54 -14.34
N ALA A 36 -7.10 13.97 -15.51
CA ALA A 36 -6.75 12.56 -15.63
C ALA A 36 -5.43 12.25 -14.90
N ARG A 37 -4.46 13.16 -15.00
CA ARG A 37 -3.15 13.05 -14.32
C ARG A 37 -3.30 13.11 -12.80
N GLN A 38 -4.15 13.98 -12.28
CA GLN A 38 -4.43 14.08 -10.84
C GLN A 38 -5.15 12.81 -10.33
N ALA A 39 -6.14 12.31 -11.06
CA ALA A 39 -6.86 11.08 -10.69
C ALA A 39 -5.91 9.86 -10.65
N LEU A 40 -5.06 9.71 -11.67
CA LEU A 40 -4.04 8.65 -11.71
C LEU A 40 -3.01 8.79 -10.57
N LYS A 41 -2.61 10.01 -10.21
CA LYS A 41 -1.73 10.26 -9.04
C LYS A 41 -2.39 9.80 -7.73
N LYS A 42 -3.68 10.06 -7.54
CA LYS A 42 -4.42 9.59 -6.34
C LYS A 42 -4.39 8.06 -6.23
N VAL A 43 -4.65 7.34 -7.33
CA VAL A 43 -4.56 5.88 -7.39
C VAL A 43 -3.16 5.38 -7.01
N LYS A 44 -2.10 5.97 -7.59
CA LYS A 44 -0.70 5.59 -7.29
C LYS A 44 -0.33 5.85 -5.83
N ARG A 45 -0.79 6.95 -5.24
CA ARG A 45 -0.55 7.25 -3.81
C ARG A 45 -1.22 6.22 -2.91
N ALA A 46 -2.48 5.87 -3.17
CA ALA A 46 -3.20 4.84 -2.42
C ALA A 46 -2.53 3.46 -2.58
N GLN A 47 -2.09 3.08 -3.78
CA GLN A 47 -1.32 1.84 -4.00
C GLN A 47 0.01 1.83 -3.25
N ARG A 48 0.76 2.95 -3.22
CA ARG A 48 1.98 3.05 -2.40
C ARG A 48 1.67 2.86 -0.93
N LYS A 49 0.59 3.45 -0.42
CA LYS A 49 0.19 3.30 0.98
C LYS A 49 -0.21 1.85 1.32
N LEU A 50 -0.88 1.15 0.41
CA LEU A 50 -1.16 -0.29 0.55
C LEU A 50 0.11 -1.13 0.53
N ARG A 51 1.08 -0.80 -0.33
CA ARG A 51 2.38 -1.51 -0.37
C ARG A 51 3.19 -1.26 0.90
N SER A 52 3.21 -0.02 1.40
CA SER A 52 3.94 0.30 2.62
C SER A 52 3.32 -0.36 3.85
N THR A 53 1.98 -0.48 3.92
CA THR A 53 1.34 -1.22 5.02
C THR A 53 1.61 -2.72 4.93
N LYS A 54 1.61 -3.30 3.72
CA LYS A 54 2.02 -4.70 3.52
C LYS A 54 3.48 -4.94 3.85
N SER A 55 4.38 -4.04 3.44
CA SER A 55 5.81 -4.16 3.75
C SER A 55 6.07 -3.99 5.23
N TYR A 56 5.39 -3.06 5.91
CA TYR A 56 5.54 -2.89 7.36
C TYR A 56 5.11 -4.15 8.13
N LYS A 57 3.99 -4.77 7.75
CA LYS A 57 3.59 -6.08 8.30
C LYS A 57 4.63 -7.19 8.03
N ALA A 58 5.28 -7.16 6.87
CA ALA A 58 6.33 -8.13 6.54
C ALA A 58 7.63 -7.85 7.31
N SER A 59 7.98 -6.58 7.52
CA SER A 59 9.12 -6.14 8.31
C SER A 59 8.93 -6.43 9.79
N GLU A 60 7.74 -6.23 10.35
CA GLU A 60 7.41 -6.65 11.72
C GLU A 60 7.53 -8.15 11.90
N LYS A 61 7.09 -8.96 10.92
CA LYS A 61 7.28 -10.41 10.95
C LYS A 61 8.76 -10.81 10.90
N LYS A 62 9.58 -10.14 10.08
CA LYS A 62 11.03 -10.39 10.05
C LYS A 62 11.71 -9.96 11.36
N ALA A 63 11.39 -8.77 11.88
CA ALA A 63 11.97 -8.29 13.12
C ALA A 63 11.54 -9.14 14.34
N ALA A 64 10.31 -9.66 14.34
CA ALA A 64 9.86 -10.62 15.35
C ALA A 64 10.58 -11.97 15.21
N ALA A 65 10.79 -12.46 13.99
CA ALA A 65 11.55 -13.69 13.73
C ALA A 65 13.04 -13.55 14.10
N ASP A 66 13.67 -12.43 13.80
CA ASP A 66 15.07 -12.15 14.21
C ASP A 66 15.19 -12.01 15.73
N LYS A 67 14.21 -11.41 16.41
CA LYS A 67 14.19 -11.36 17.88
C LYS A 67 13.95 -12.73 18.53
N ALA A 68 13.10 -13.56 17.93
CA ALA A 68 12.89 -14.94 18.41
C ALA A 68 14.16 -15.79 18.22
N ALA A 69 14.82 -15.69 17.06
CA ALA A 69 16.06 -16.40 16.76
C ALA A 69 17.25 -15.91 17.62
N ALA A 70 17.28 -14.62 17.98
CA ALA A 70 18.29 -14.08 18.90
C ALA A 70 18.05 -14.50 20.37
N GLY A 71 16.79 -14.68 20.78
CA GLY A 71 16.44 -15.18 22.11
C GLY A 71 16.83 -16.65 22.33
N GLU A 72 16.70 -17.48 21.29
CA GLU A 72 17.01 -18.92 21.36
C GLU A 72 18.52 -19.21 21.44
N LYS A 73 19.39 -18.29 20.99
CA LYS A 73 20.84 -18.41 21.17
C LYS A 73 21.35 -18.00 22.54
N ALA A 74 20.57 -17.26 23.34
CA ALA A 74 20.98 -16.80 24.66
C ALA A 74 20.75 -17.83 25.79
N THR A 75 19.93 -18.86 25.55
CA THR A 75 19.59 -19.89 26.56
C THR A 75 20.26 -21.25 26.32
N ALA A 76 21.07 -21.40 25.25
CA ALA A 76 21.78 -22.64 24.93
C ALA A 76 23.24 -22.69 25.46
N THR A 77 23.66 -21.67 26.22
CA THR A 77 24.95 -21.63 26.94
C THR A 77 24.70 -21.19 28.39
N ALA A 78 24.08 -22.06 29.17
CA ALA A 78 24.03 -21.97 30.64
C ALA A 78 24.25 -23.37 31.21
#